data_AF-A0A8J3S4W2-F1
#
_entry.id   AF-A0A8J3S4W2-F1
#
_cell.length_a   1.000
_cell.length_b   1.000
_cell.length_c   1.000
_cell.angle_alpha   90.00
_cell.angle_beta   90.00
_cell.angle_gamma   90.00
#
_symmetry.space_group_name_H-M   'P 1'
#
loop_
_entity.id
_entity.type
_entity.pdbx_description
1 polymer ?
#
loop_
_entity_poly.entity_id
_entity_poly.type
_entity_poly.pdbx_seq_one_letter_code
_entity_poly.pdbx_strand_id
1 'polypeptide(L)'
;MEGKSPPVQVVRSRRGSFRRSGVRTGGVQARLQFGGGREVGGQRLAVGRPLPSADAGWRAGLHDLAASGLTAFRAHPWLLQVVTSRTVFGPNVLARHDAALALLDGYGLAAADIVGCVAAVEAYTRGAASAVVEAEQVPALTGGDDEWWEQRAPLLGERMAGRFPRLTALEEAGALAVSDSALPYTLQRALDRFAFGLGLVLDSVGARITAARG
;
A
#
# COMPACT_ATOMS: atom_id res chain seq x y z
N MET A 1 -26.19 -44.62 60.07
CA MET A 1 -26.03 -44.55 58.61
C MET A 1 -24.63 -44.04 58.31
N GLU A 2 -23.84 -44.90 57.70
CA GLU A 2 -22.46 -44.70 57.27
C GLU A 2 -22.31 -43.64 56.16
N GLY A 3 -21.09 -43.15 55.96
CA GLY A 3 -20.67 -42.42 54.76
C GLY A 3 -19.59 -41.37 55.06
N LYS A 4 -18.39 -41.75 55.53
CA LYS A 4 -17.22 -42.13 54.71
C LYS A 4 -16.73 -40.98 53.79
N SER A 5 -15.70 -40.24 54.25
CA SER A 5 -14.89 -39.38 53.36
C SER A 5 -14.05 -40.23 52.40
N PRO A 6 -13.78 -39.73 51.18
CA PRO A 6 -12.50 -40.01 50.53
C PRO A 6 -11.79 -38.73 50.02
N PRO A 7 -10.49 -38.82 49.68
CA PRO A 7 -9.54 -37.70 49.78
C PRO A 7 -9.21 -37.00 48.46
N VAL A 8 -8.50 -35.88 48.62
CA VAL A 8 -7.80 -35.05 47.62
C VAL A 8 -7.04 -35.88 46.58
N GLN A 9 -7.16 -35.52 45.29
CA GLN A 9 -6.21 -35.92 44.25
C GLN A 9 -5.53 -34.71 43.59
N VAL A 10 -4.21 -34.65 43.77
CA VAL A 10 -3.28 -33.78 43.05
C VAL A 10 -2.85 -34.50 41.77
N VAL A 11 -3.27 -34.02 40.61
CA VAL A 11 -2.79 -34.54 39.32
C VAL A 11 -1.50 -33.83 38.93
N ARG A 12 -0.37 -34.51 39.15
CA ARG A 12 0.94 -34.16 38.56
C ARG A 12 1.00 -34.64 37.11
N SER A 13 1.00 -33.73 36.15
CA SER A 13 1.29 -34.06 34.74
C SER A 13 2.79 -34.30 34.53
N ARG A 14 3.11 -35.43 33.91
CA ARG A 14 4.46 -35.99 33.76
C ARG A 14 5.26 -35.27 32.66
N ARG A 15 6.52 -34.97 32.98
CA ARG A 15 7.57 -34.60 32.03
C ARG A 15 7.82 -35.73 31.03
N GLY A 16 7.65 -35.45 29.74
CA GLY A 16 8.08 -36.30 28.64
C GLY A 16 9.49 -35.92 28.19
N SER A 17 10.41 -36.87 28.30
CA SER A 17 11.82 -36.80 27.90
C SER A 17 12.00 -36.69 26.39
N PHE A 18 12.79 -35.72 25.93
CA PHE A 18 13.21 -35.61 24.53
C PHE A 18 14.58 -36.29 24.36
N ARG A 19 14.62 -37.41 23.63
CA ARG A 19 15.86 -38.06 23.15
C ARG A 19 16.28 -37.42 21.82
N ARG A 20 17.55 -37.05 21.69
CA ARG A 20 18.21 -36.75 20.41
C ARG A 20 18.51 -38.05 19.65
N SER A 21 18.09 -38.16 18.39
CA SER A 21 18.86 -38.86 17.36
C SER A 21 18.31 -38.62 15.96
N GLY A 22 19.20 -38.40 14.99
CA GLY A 22 19.02 -38.89 13.62
C GLY A 22 18.55 -37.87 12.60
N VAL A 23 19.51 -37.23 11.94
CA VAL A 23 19.34 -36.62 10.62
C VAL A 23 18.79 -37.68 9.66
N ARG A 24 17.65 -37.40 9.02
CA ARG A 24 17.21 -38.08 7.81
C ARG A 24 16.76 -37.03 6.80
N THR A 25 17.58 -36.88 5.76
CA THR A 25 17.30 -36.14 4.54
C THR A 25 16.15 -36.83 3.82
N GLY A 26 15.01 -36.15 3.73
CA GLY A 26 13.84 -36.62 2.99
C GLY A 26 13.04 -35.41 2.55
N GLY A 27 12.92 -35.22 1.23
CA GLY A 27 12.25 -34.08 0.63
C GLY A 27 10.82 -33.92 1.16
N VAL A 28 10.58 -32.84 1.89
CA VAL A 28 9.25 -32.40 2.27
C VAL A 28 8.76 -31.49 1.15
N GLN A 29 8.02 -32.04 0.20
CA GLN A 29 7.05 -31.24 -0.53
C GLN A 29 6.03 -30.74 0.48
N ALA A 30 6.18 -29.49 0.90
CA ALA A 30 5.16 -28.79 1.67
C ALA A 30 3.94 -28.59 0.76
N ARG A 31 3.01 -29.54 0.82
CA ARG A 31 1.66 -29.40 0.28
C ARG A 31 0.94 -28.36 1.14
N LEU A 32 1.05 -27.09 0.77
CA LEU A 32 0.22 -26.02 1.32
C LEU A 32 -1.21 -26.27 0.86
N GLN A 33 -1.99 -26.96 1.70
CA GLN A 33 -3.43 -26.98 1.58
C GLN A 33 -3.93 -25.60 2.01
N PHE A 34 -4.34 -24.78 1.04
CA PHE A 34 -5.15 -23.61 1.32
C PHE A 34 -6.53 -24.10 1.78
N GLY A 35 -6.80 -23.93 3.07
CA GLY A 35 -8.10 -24.21 3.65
C GLY A 35 -9.19 -23.37 3.00
N GLY A 36 -10.22 -24.05 2.50
CA GLY A 36 -11.61 -23.62 2.36
C GLY A 36 -11.90 -22.13 2.12
N GLY A 37 -12.17 -21.80 0.86
CA GLY A 37 -13.36 -21.02 0.49
C GLY A 37 -13.63 -19.71 1.22
N ARG A 38 -12.87 -18.66 0.88
CA ARG A 38 -13.43 -17.31 0.73
C ARG A 38 -12.87 -16.73 -0.56
N GLU A 39 -13.75 -16.55 -1.55
CA GLU A 39 -13.47 -15.79 -2.76
C GLU A 39 -12.80 -14.47 -2.36
N VAL A 40 -11.56 -14.29 -2.80
CA VAL A 40 -10.71 -13.18 -2.38
C VAL A 40 -11.32 -11.89 -2.93
N GLY A 41 -11.67 -10.97 -2.02
CA GLY A 41 -12.55 -9.81 -2.22
C GLY A 41 -12.15 -8.74 -3.26
N GLY A 42 -11.28 -9.03 -4.23
CA GLY A 42 -10.93 -8.13 -5.34
C GLY A 42 -12.11 -7.74 -6.23
N GLN A 43 -13.10 -8.63 -6.41
CA GLN A 43 -14.30 -8.35 -7.20
C GLN A 43 -15.16 -7.23 -6.62
N ARG A 44 -15.43 -7.24 -5.30
CA ARG A 44 -16.29 -6.22 -4.65
C ARG A 44 -15.71 -4.81 -4.70
N LEU A 45 -14.40 -4.70 -4.89
CA LEU A 45 -13.67 -3.44 -4.86
C LEU A 45 -13.63 -2.75 -6.23
N ALA A 46 -13.81 -3.52 -7.30
CA ALA A 46 -14.03 -2.99 -8.64
C ALA A 46 -15.52 -2.69 -8.91
N VAL A 47 -16.44 -3.34 -8.18
CA VAL A 47 -17.89 -3.05 -8.27
C VAL A 47 -18.16 -1.62 -7.77
N GLY A 48 -18.86 -0.83 -8.58
CA GLY A 48 -19.35 0.51 -8.20
C GLY A 48 -18.33 1.65 -8.35
N ARG A 49 -17.09 1.37 -8.76
CA ARG A 49 -16.13 2.42 -9.14
C ARG A 49 -16.35 2.79 -10.61
N PRO A 50 -16.48 4.09 -10.96
CA PRO A 50 -16.50 4.53 -12.34
C PRO A 50 -15.28 3.98 -13.09
N LEU A 51 -15.48 3.45 -14.30
CA LEU A 51 -14.38 3.07 -15.17
C LEU A 51 -13.60 4.32 -15.56
N PRO A 52 -12.26 4.23 -15.72
CA PRO A 52 -11.51 5.31 -16.33
C PRO A 52 -12.11 5.67 -17.70
N SER A 53 -12.27 6.97 -17.96
CA SER A 53 -12.76 7.47 -19.26
C SER A 53 -11.65 8.23 -19.96
N ALA A 54 -11.59 8.09 -21.29
CA ALA A 54 -10.67 8.82 -22.15
C ALA A 54 -11.21 10.22 -22.56
N ASP A 55 -12.43 10.59 -22.18
CA ASP A 55 -13.09 11.84 -22.61
C ASP A 55 -12.27 13.10 -22.30
N ALA A 56 -11.56 13.10 -21.16
CA ALA A 56 -10.69 14.19 -20.73
C ALA A 56 -9.21 14.01 -21.15
N GLY A 57 -8.92 13.00 -21.95
CA GLY A 57 -7.57 12.64 -22.40
C GLY A 57 -6.80 11.73 -21.46
N TRP A 58 -5.69 11.16 -21.97
CA TRP A 58 -4.90 10.13 -21.27
C TRP A 58 -4.42 10.57 -19.88
N ARG A 59 -3.99 11.84 -19.74
CA ARG A 59 -3.42 12.34 -18.48
C ARG A 59 -4.47 12.41 -17.38
N ALA A 60 -5.65 12.93 -17.70
CA ALA A 60 -6.77 12.99 -16.76
C ALA A 60 -7.25 11.58 -16.40
N GLY A 61 -7.41 10.70 -17.39
CA GLY A 61 -7.84 9.31 -17.14
C GLY A 61 -6.87 8.54 -16.24
N LEU A 62 -5.55 8.66 -16.45
CA LEU A 62 -4.55 8.01 -15.59
C LEU A 62 -4.47 8.63 -14.19
N HIS A 63 -4.70 9.94 -14.10
CA HIS A 63 -4.83 10.62 -12.80
C HIS A 63 -6.02 10.07 -12.02
N ASP A 64 -7.19 9.94 -12.66
CA ASP A 64 -8.41 9.40 -12.04
C ASP A 64 -8.27 7.92 -11.68
N LEU A 65 -7.55 7.14 -12.50
CA LEU A 65 -7.17 5.76 -12.18
C LEU A 65 -6.39 5.71 -10.85
N ALA A 66 -5.37 6.55 -10.71
CA ALA A 66 -4.55 6.62 -9.50
C ALA A 66 -5.34 7.14 -8.29
N ALA A 67 -6.10 8.23 -8.44
CA ALA A 67 -6.91 8.82 -7.38
C ALA A 67 -7.98 7.83 -6.87
N SER A 68 -8.69 7.18 -7.78
CA SER A 68 -9.67 6.14 -7.41
C SER A 68 -9.00 4.91 -6.77
N GLY A 69 -7.77 4.59 -7.18
CA GLY A 69 -6.96 3.54 -6.56
C GLY A 69 -6.58 3.88 -5.12
N LEU A 70 -6.11 5.11 -4.88
CA LEU A 70 -5.82 5.62 -3.54
C LEU A 70 -7.06 5.56 -2.64
N THR A 71 -8.22 6.01 -3.12
CA THR A 71 -9.49 5.91 -2.40
C THR A 71 -9.82 4.47 -2.02
N ALA A 72 -9.62 3.51 -2.93
CA ALA A 72 -9.86 2.10 -2.65
C ALA A 72 -8.89 1.54 -1.58
N PHE A 73 -7.61 1.91 -1.62
CA PHE A 73 -6.64 1.49 -0.60
C PHE A 73 -6.93 2.10 0.78
N ARG A 74 -7.35 3.37 0.84
CA ARG A 74 -7.78 4.03 2.08
C ARG A 74 -9.03 3.38 2.69
N ALA A 75 -10.03 3.08 1.85
CA ALA A 75 -11.25 2.38 2.29
C ALA A 75 -10.98 0.92 2.71
N HIS A 76 -9.95 0.28 2.13
CA HIS A 76 -9.64 -1.12 2.35
C HIS A 76 -8.13 -1.39 2.54
N PRO A 77 -7.53 -0.95 3.66
CA PRO A 77 -6.08 -1.05 3.91
C PRO A 77 -5.48 -2.45 3.76
N TRP A 78 -6.25 -3.49 4.06
CA TRP A 78 -5.82 -4.89 3.97
C TRP A 78 -5.37 -5.30 2.56
N LEU A 79 -5.80 -4.58 1.51
CA LEU A 79 -5.38 -4.82 0.14
C LEU A 79 -3.89 -4.57 -0.12
N LEU A 80 -3.25 -3.72 0.69
CA LEU A 80 -1.82 -3.46 0.60
C LEU A 80 -0.98 -4.67 1.03
N GLN A 81 -1.57 -5.61 1.78
CA GLN A 81 -0.91 -6.84 2.23
C GLN A 81 -1.15 -8.05 1.32
N VAL A 82 -2.05 -7.94 0.33
CA VAL A 82 -2.35 -9.04 -0.60
C VAL A 82 -1.26 -9.18 -1.65
N VAL A 83 -0.77 -10.41 -1.86
CA VAL A 83 0.15 -10.74 -2.97
C VAL A 83 -0.63 -10.72 -4.29
N THR A 84 -0.36 -9.71 -5.12
CA THR A 84 -1.06 -9.50 -6.39
C THR A 84 -0.48 -10.31 -7.56
N SER A 85 0.64 -11.01 -7.37
CA SER A 85 1.27 -11.81 -8.43
C SER A 85 0.45 -13.03 -8.87
N ARG A 86 -0.60 -13.38 -8.12
CA ARG A 86 -1.52 -14.50 -8.41
C ARG A 86 -2.99 -14.06 -8.31
N THR A 87 -3.28 -12.83 -8.73
CA THR A 87 -4.61 -12.22 -8.59
C THR A 87 -5.65 -12.97 -9.42
N VAL A 88 -6.84 -13.16 -8.85
CA VAL A 88 -8.01 -13.65 -9.56
C VAL A 88 -8.60 -12.50 -10.37
N PHE A 89 -8.53 -12.61 -11.70
CA PHE A 89 -9.11 -11.68 -12.66
C PHE A 89 -10.63 -11.85 -12.74
N GLY A 90 -11.35 -11.32 -11.76
CA GLY A 90 -12.80 -11.21 -11.84
C GLY A 90 -13.23 -10.25 -12.97
N PRO A 91 -14.44 -10.38 -13.54
CA PRO A 91 -14.88 -9.57 -14.69
C PRO A 91 -14.73 -8.06 -14.49
N ASN A 92 -15.05 -7.53 -13.29
CA ASN A 92 -14.92 -6.11 -12.99
C ASN A 92 -13.45 -5.64 -12.91
N VAL A 93 -12.55 -6.51 -12.46
CA VAL A 93 -11.10 -6.20 -12.40
C VAL A 93 -10.54 -6.15 -13.83
N LEU A 94 -10.93 -7.11 -14.67
CA LEU A 94 -10.57 -7.12 -16.09
C LEU A 94 -11.12 -5.91 -16.83
N ALA A 95 -12.41 -5.60 -16.67
CA ALA A 95 -13.03 -4.44 -17.31
C ALA A 95 -12.35 -3.12 -16.91
N ARG A 96 -11.95 -2.99 -15.63
CA ARG A 96 -11.20 -1.81 -15.18
C ARG A 96 -9.81 -1.74 -15.78
N HIS A 97 -9.10 -2.86 -15.84
CA HIS A 97 -7.75 -2.91 -16.39
C HIS A 97 -7.76 -2.66 -17.91
N ASP A 98 -8.72 -3.24 -18.62
CA ASP A 98 -8.97 -3.00 -20.05
C ASP A 98 -9.25 -1.51 -20.31
N ALA A 99 -10.16 -0.90 -19.54
CA ALA A 99 -10.43 0.54 -19.63
C ALA A 99 -9.20 1.40 -19.29
N ALA A 100 -8.34 0.97 -18.37
CA ALA A 100 -7.10 1.68 -18.06
C ALA A 100 -6.09 1.63 -19.20
N LEU A 101 -5.94 0.48 -19.87
CA LEU A 101 -5.09 0.34 -21.06
C LEU A 101 -5.62 1.20 -22.22
N ALA A 102 -6.93 1.22 -22.41
CA ALA A 102 -7.60 2.00 -23.45
C ALA A 102 -7.36 3.52 -23.35
N LEU A 103 -6.96 4.03 -22.18
CA LEU A 103 -6.59 5.45 -22.01
C LEU A 103 -5.42 5.88 -22.89
N LEU A 104 -4.55 4.94 -23.27
CA LEU A 104 -3.33 5.18 -24.04
C LEU A 104 -3.45 4.72 -25.51
N ASP A 105 -4.63 4.24 -25.91
CA ASP A 105 -4.89 3.87 -27.30
C ASP A 105 -4.89 5.10 -28.21
N GLY A 106 -4.39 4.93 -29.44
CA GLY A 106 -4.33 6.01 -30.42
C GLY A 106 -3.22 7.05 -30.17
N TYR A 107 -2.36 6.86 -29.16
CA TYR A 107 -1.21 7.75 -28.90
C TYR A 107 0.09 7.32 -29.59
N GLY A 108 0.08 6.25 -30.40
CA GLY A 108 1.25 5.78 -31.16
C GLY A 108 2.24 4.94 -30.35
N LEU A 109 1.93 4.64 -29.08
CA LEU A 109 2.76 3.81 -28.22
C LEU A 109 2.77 2.35 -28.69
N ALA A 110 3.92 1.68 -28.52
CA ALA A 110 4.00 0.24 -28.68
C ALA A 110 3.18 -0.47 -27.60
N ALA A 111 2.65 -1.66 -27.88
CA ALA A 111 1.82 -2.42 -26.94
C ALA A 111 2.51 -2.66 -25.58
N ALA A 112 3.82 -2.94 -25.58
CA ALA A 112 4.61 -3.10 -24.36
C ALA A 112 4.68 -1.82 -23.53
N ASP A 113 4.69 -0.65 -24.18
CA ASP A 113 4.72 0.65 -23.50
C ASP A 113 3.38 1.00 -22.89
N ILE A 114 2.26 0.67 -23.55
CA ILE A 114 0.92 0.86 -22.99
C ILE A 114 0.80 0.11 -21.66
N VAL A 115 1.15 -1.19 -21.65
CA VAL A 115 1.13 -2.03 -20.45
C VAL A 115 2.09 -1.49 -19.39
N GLY A 116 3.32 -1.11 -19.79
CA GLY A 116 4.33 -0.58 -18.88
C GLY A 116 3.90 0.73 -18.20
N CYS A 117 3.29 1.65 -18.95
CA CYS A 117 2.79 2.92 -18.43
C CYS A 117 1.67 2.72 -17.40
N VAL A 118 0.68 1.89 -17.71
CA VAL A 118 -0.43 1.59 -16.77
C VAL A 118 0.12 0.90 -15.52
N ALA A 119 0.99 -0.09 -15.67
CA ALA A 119 1.61 -0.79 -14.55
C ALA A 119 2.44 0.15 -13.66
N ALA A 120 3.16 1.12 -14.25
CA ALA A 120 3.93 2.11 -13.50
C ALA A 120 3.02 3.01 -12.63
N VAL A 121 1.89 3.47 -13.19
CA VAL A 121 0.89 4.27 -12.45
C VAL A 121 0.28 3.46 -11.31
N GLU A 122 -0.12 2.21 -11.55
CA GLU A 122 -0.70 1.34 -10.54
C GLU A 122 0.30 0.99 -9.42
N ALA A 123 1.56 0.68 -9.77
CA ALA A 123 2.62 0.37 -8.82
C ALA A 123 2.96 1.58 -7.95
N TYR A 124 3.11 2.76 -8.56
CA TYR A 124 3.29 4.02 -7.83
C TYR A 124 2.13 4.28 -6.87
N THR A 125 0.90 4.16 -7.36
CA THR A 125 -0.32 4.39 -6.56
C THR A 125 -0.34 3.48 -5.34
N ARG A 126 -0.05 2.19 -5.51
CA ARG A 126 0.00 1.23 -4.40
C ARG A 126 1.09 1.58 -3.37
N GLY A 127 2.29 1.93 -3.84
CA GLY A 127 3.41 2.31 -2.98
C GLY A 127 3.10 3.56 -2.15
N ALA A 128 2.66 4.62 -2.82
CA ALA A 128 2.33 5.90 -2.19
C ALA A 128 1.09 5.80 -1.27
N ALA A 129 0.08 5.01 -1.64
CA ALA A 129 -1.07 4.73 -0.79
C ALA A 129 -0.70 4.09 0.55
N SER A 130 0.40 3.32 0.60
CA SER A 130 0.86 2.72 1.86
C SER A 130 1.24 3.78 2.89
N ALA A 131 1.94 4.84 2.47
CA ALA A 131 2.29 5.94 3.36
C ALA A 131 1.06 6.74 3.82
N VAL A 132 0.07 6.93 2.94
CA VAL A 132 -1.18 7.63 3.28
C VAL A 132 -1.97 6.83 4.32
N VAL A 133 -2.15 5.53 4.07
CA VAL A 133 -2.87 4.62 4.98
C VAL A 133 -2.16 4.49 6.32
N GLU A 134 -0.83 4.43 6.33
CA GLU A 134 -0.05 4.45 7.57
C GLU A 134 -0.29 5.75 8.35
N ALA A 135 -0.21 6.90 7.69
CA ALA A 135 -0.44 8.20 8.31
C ALA A 135 -1.86 8.36 8.88
N GLU A 136 -2.88 7.78 8.23
CA GLU A 136 -4.26 7.76 8.76
C GLU A 136 -4.41 6.92 10.05
N GLN A 137 -3.51 5.94 10.26
CA GLN A 137 -3.54 5.06 11.43
C GLN A 137 -2.70 5.59 12.60
N VAL A 138 -1.74 6.49 12.35
CA VAL A 138 -0.85 7.09 13.37
C VAL A 138 -1.61 7.72 14.55
N PRO A 139 -2.65 8.57 14.35
CA PRO A 139 -3.35 9.21 15.46
C PRO A 139 -3.97 8.22 16.46
N ALA A 140 -4.35 7.02 16.01
CA ALA A 140 -4.90 5.97 16.86
C ALA A 140 -3.84 5.27 17.73
N LEU A 141 -2.55 5.42 17.40
CA LEU A 141 -1.44 4.68 18.02
C LEU A 141 -0.53 5.55 18.90
N THR A 142 -0.39 6.86 18.60
CA THR A 142 0.63 7.72 19.24
C THR A 142 0.09 8.98 19.92
N GLY A 143 -1.21 9.23 19.88
CA GLY A 143 -1.78 10.55 20.21
C GLY A 143 -1.81 11.48 18.98
N GLY A 144 -2.32 12.71 19.14
CA GLY A 144 -2.49 13.67 18.03
C GLY A 144 -1.17 13.94 17.31
N ASP A 145 -1.18 13.80 15.98
CA ASP A 145 0.01 13.88 15.12
C ASP A 145 0.66 15.29 15.15
N ASP A 146 -0.15 16.34 15.19
CA ASP A 146 0.36 17.72 15.24
C ASP A 146 1.06 18.01 16.57
N GLU A 147 0.48 17.60 17.70
CA GLU A 147 1.09 17.73 19.03
C GLU A 147 2.42 16.93 19.11
N TRP A 148 2.46 15.74 18.50
CA TRP A 148 3.67 14.93 18.41
C TRP A 148 4.78 15.66 17.66
N TRP A 149 4.46 16.32 16.54
CA TRP A 149 5.42 17.08 15.75
C TRP A 149 5.84 18.39 16.43
N GLU A 150 4.92 19.12 17.06
CA GLU A 150 5.24 20.33 17.84
C GLU A 150 6.29 20.05 18.93
N GLN A 151 6.15 18.92 19.64
CA GLN A 151 7.08 18.54 20.70
C GLN A 151 8.44 18.04 20.18
N ARG A 152 8.50 17.50 18.95
CA ARG A 152 9.68 16.78 18.45
C ARG A 152 10.44 17.49 17.34
N ALA A 153 9.81 18.38 16.59
CA ALA A 153 10.47 19.15 15.54
C ALA A 153 11.70 19.93 16.07
N PRO A 154 11.66 20.59 17.25
CA PRO A 154 12.84 21.26 17.80
C PRO A 154 13.99 20.30 18.08
N LEU A 155 13.71 19.14 18.69
CA LEU A 155 14.71 18.10 18.98
C LEU A 155 15.28 17.49 17.69
N LEU A 156 14.48 17.38 16.64
CA LEU A 156 14.95 16.96 15.33
C LEU A 156 15.88 18.00 14.73
N GLY A 157 15.52 19.29 14.78
CA GLY A 157 16.35 20.41 14.34
C GLY A 157 17.72 20.42 15.01
N GLU A 158 17.77 20.29 16.34
CA GLU A 158 19.02 20.20 17.11
C GLU A 158 19.90 19.01 16.67
N ARG A 159 19.30 17.85 16.39
CA ARG A 159 20.03 16.66 15.92
C ARG A 159 20.51 16.79 14.48
N MET A 160 19.80 17.56 13.66
CA MET A 160 20.15 17.80 12.26
C MET A 160 21.29 18.82 12.12
N ALA A 161 21.27 19.85 12.97
CA ALA A 161 22.19 20.96 12.95
C ALA A 161 23.67 20.51 12.96
N GLY A 162 24.45 21.02 12.00
CA GLY A 162 25.88 20.75 11.87
C GLY A 162 26.25 19.32 11.41
N ARG A 163 25.32 18.36 11.44
CA ARG A 163 25.58 16.95 11.11
C ARG A 163 24.96 16.50 9.80
N PHE A 164 23.84 17.10 9.40
CA PHE A 164 23.09 16.73 8.20
C PHE A 164 22.83 17.95 7.32
N PRO A 165 23.88 18.55 6.70
CA PRO A 165 23.80 19.87 6.07
C PRO A 165 22.76 19.96 4.94
N ARG A 166 22.55 18.87 4.19
CA ARG A 166 21.52 18.83 3.15
C ARG A 166 20.10 18.89 3.72
N LEU A 167 19.86 18.22 4.84
CA LEU A 167 18.54 18.14 5.45
C LEU A 167 18.20 19.48 6.12
N THR A 168 19.16 20.07 6.83
CA THR A 168 19.05 21.42 7.40
C THR A 168 18.75 22.46 6.31
N ALA A 169 19.49 22.46 5.20
CA ALA A 169 19.23 23.41 4.11
C ALA A 169 17.84 23.25 3.48
N LEU A 170 17.33 22.03 3.36
CA LEU A 170 15.98 21.77 2.84
C LEU A 170 14.88 22.21 3.82
N GLU A 171 15.11 21.99 5.12
CA GLU A 171 14.20 22.46 6.17
C GLU A 171 14.16 24.00 6.22
N GLU A 172 15.31 24.66 6.20
CA GLU A 172 15.44 26.13 6.16
C GLU A 172 14.77 26.72 4.91
N ALA A 173 14.82 26.00 3.79
CA ALA A 173 14.12 26.37 2.55
C ALA A 173 12.60 26.08 2.60
N GLY A 174 12.07 25.53 3.70
CA GLY A 174 10.66 25.19 3.85
C GLY A 174 10.22 23.97 3.04
N ALA A 175 11.14 23.17 2.49
CA ALA A 175 10.81 22.02 1.63
C ALA A 175 10.08 20.87 2.36
N LEU A 176 10.02 20.95 3.69
CA LEU A 176 9.28 20.01 4.55
C LEU A 176 7.88 20.50 4.92
N ALA A 177 7.49 21.72 4.51
CA ALA A 177 6.15 22.24 4.70
C ALA A 177 5.12 21.41 3.91
N VAL A 178 3.88 21.45 4.40
CA VAL A 178 2.71 20.82 3.79
C VAL A 178 1.88 21.85 3.03
N SER A 179 1.13 21.40 2.03
CA SER A 179 0.33 22.31 1.18
C SER A 179 -0.91 22.89 1.87
N ASP A 180 -1.41 22.24 2.92
CA ASP A 180 -2.58 22.61 3.70
C ASP A 180 -2.34 22.20 5.18
N SER A 181 -3.07 22.79 6.12
CA SER A 181 -3.05 22.42 7.54
C SER A 181 -4.43 21.93 8.02
N ALA A 182 -5.39 21.68 7.12
CA ALA A 182 -6.70 21.12 7.45
C ALA A 182 -6.65 19.65 7.90
N LEU A 183 -5.60 18.94 7.51
CA LEU A 183 -5.31 17.56 7.91
C LEU A 183 -4.06 17.51 8.78
N PRO A 184 -3.90 16.48 9.63
CA PRO A 184 -2.69 16.32 10.41
C PRO A 184 -1.43 16.30 9.53
N TYR A 185 -0.33 16.88 10.01
CA TYR A 185 0.89 17.10 9.24
C TYR A 185 1.34 15.86 8.45
N THR A 186 1.44 14.69 9.09
CA THR A 186 1.94 13.46 8.46
C THR A 186 1.02 12.99 7.33
N LEU A 187 -0.30 13.10 7.53
CA LEU A 187 -1.29 12.75 6.52
C LEU A 187 -1.23 13.70 5.33
N GLN A 188 -1.24 15.01 5.58
CA GLN A 188 -1.13 15.99 4.50
C GLN A 188 0.17 15.81 3.72
N ARG A 189 1.29 15.58 4.43
CA ARG A 189 2.58 15.34 3.80
C ARG A 189 2.59 14.09 2.94
N ALA A 190 1.88 13.03 3.33
CA ALA A 190 1.73 11.83 2.52
C ALA A 190 0.91 12.09 1.25
N LEU A 191 -0.17 12.88 1.35
CA LEU A 191 -1.00 13.28 0.20
C LEU A 191 -0.25 14.19 -0.78
N ASP A 192 0.54 15.15 -0.28
CA ASP A 192 1.39 16.02 -1.12
C ASP A 192 2.40 15.19 -1.91
N ARG A 193 3.03 14.20 -1.26
CA ARG A 193 3.98 13.28 -1.91
C ARG A 193 3.31 12.39 -2.95
N PHE A 194 2.07 11.95 -2.68
CA PHE A 194 1.26 11.21 -3.65
C PHE A 194 0.98 12.06 -4.90
N ALA A 195 0.53 13.30 -4.72
CA ALA A 195 0.22 14.18 -5.84
C ALA A 195 1.47 14.52 -6.67
N PHE A 196 2.57 14.88 -6.01
CA PHE A 196 3.82 15.24 -6.68
C PHE A 196 4.41 14.04 -7.45
N GLY A 197 4.52 12.88 -6.81
CA GLY A 197 5.09 11.71 -7.49
C GLY A 197 4.20 11.17 -8.60
N LEU A 198 2.87 11.27 -8.48
CA LEU A 198 1.96 10.95 -9.59
C LEU A 198 2.23 11.88 -10.78
N GLY A 199 2.43 13.17 -10.53
CA GLY A 199 2.85 14.13 -11.55
C GLY A 199 4.10 13.67 -12.31
N LEU A 200 5.15 13.26 -11.59
CA LEU A 200 6.38 12.75 -12.20
C LEU A 200 6.16 11.51 -13.08
N VAL A 201 5.35 10.55 -12.61
CA VAL A 201 5.04 9.35 -13.39
C VAL A 201 4.27 9.71 -14.66
N LEU A 202 3.26 10.58 -14.55
CA LEU A 202 2.46 11.02 -15.69
C LEU A 202 3.28 11.84 -16.68
N ASP A 203 4.22 12.67 -16.22
CA ASP A 203 5.13 13.42 -17.09
C ASP A 203 6.03 12.48 -17.90
N SER A 204 6.51 11.39 -17.28
CA SER A 204 7.23 10.32 -17.98
C SER A 204 6.39 9.65 -19.07
N VAL A 205 5.11 9.34 -18.78
CA VAL A 205 4.18 8.79 -19.78
C VAL A 205 4.00 9.78 -20.93
N GLY A 206 3.83 11.07 -20.62
CA GLY A 206 3.72 12.14 -21.61
C GLY A 206 4.95 12.21 -22.51
N ALA A 207 6.16 12.14 -21.94
CA ALA A 207 7.39 12.13 -22.70
C ALA A 207 7.48 10.94 -23.68
N ARG A 208 7.02 9.74 -23.27
CA ARG A 208 6.94 8.58 -24.18
C ARG A 208 5.95 8.78 -25.31
N ILE A 209 4.79 9.37 -25.03
CA ILE A 209 3.78 9.69 -26.06
C ILE A 209 4.35 10.70 -27.06
N THR A 210 5.05 11.73 -26.60
CA THR A 210 5.70 12.71 -27.47
C THR A 210 6.76 12.04 -28.34
N ALA A 211 7.61 11.19 -27.75
CA ALA A 211 8.65 10.47 -28.48
C ALA A 211 8.10 9.47 -29.51
N ALA A 212 6.92 8.89 -29.30
CA ALA A 212 6.28 7.99 -30.25
C ALA A 212 5.63 8.71 -31.44
N ARG A 213 5.44 10.03 -31.34
CA ARG A 213 4.78 10.87 -32.35
C ARG A 213 5.76 11.72 -33.17
N GLY A 214 6.98 11.92 -32.67
CA GLY A 214 8.07 12.61 -33.37
C GLY A 214 8.90 11.63 -34.17
#